data_AF-A0A645CDY8-F1
#
_entry.id   AF-A0A645CDY8-F1
#
_cell.length_a   1.000
_cell.length_b   1.000
_cell.length_c   1.000
_cell.angle_alpha   90.00
_cell.angle_beta   90.00
_cell.angle_gamma   90.00
#
_symmetry.space_group_name_H-M   'P 1'
#
loop_
_entity.id
_entity.type
_entity.pdbx_description
1 polymer ?
#
loop_
_entity_poly.entity_id
_entity_poly.type
_entity_poly.pdbx_seq_one_letter_code
_entity_poly.pdbx_strand_id
1 'polypeptide(L)'
;MASDGEVHTGKAVILSNIDGDETKEYEIEILKLMPDARDGRDMLIRITDAGLLAKTGGIVQGMSGSPILQNGKIVGAVTHVLVNNPAEGYGILISNMLDEVLPNVTENAS
;
A
#
# COMPACT_ATOMS: atom_id res chain seq x y z
N MET A 1 -12.59 -4.40 4.98
CA MET A 1 -11.67 -4.43 3.83
C MET A 1 -12.47 -4.07 2.59
N ALA A 2 -11.85 -3.39 1.62
CA ALA A 2 -12.52 -3.07 0.36
C ALA A 2 -12.83 -4.36 -0.42
N SER A 3 -13.95 -4.38 -1.15
CA SER A 3 -14.30 -5.48 -2.07
C SER A 3 -13.51 -5.34 -3.38
N ASP A 4 -13.27 -6.43 -4.09
CA ASP A 4 -12.59 -6.42 -5.40
C ASP A 4 -13.24 -5.39 -6.33
N GLY A 5 -12.47 -4.40 -6.78
CA GLY A 5 -12.91 -3.31 -7.64
C GLY A 5 -13.18 -1.94 -6.98
N GLU A 6 -13.06 -1.81 -5.65
CA GLU A 6 -13.22 -0.51 -4.97
C GLU A 6 -11.94 0.36 -4.95
N VAL A 7 -10.77 -0.25 -5.11
CA VAL A 7 -9.50 0.49 -5.17
C VAL A 7 -9.34 1.17 -6.52
N HIS A 8 -8.94 2.43 -6.52
CA HIS A 8 -8.74 3.22 -7.73
C HIS A 8 -7.52 4.14 -7.59
N THR A 9 -7.01 4.64 -8.72
CA THR A 9 -5.99 5.69 -8.70
C THR A 9 -6.51 6.97 -8.05
N GLY A 10 -5.61 7.77 -7.47
CA GLY A 10 -5.93 9.02 -6.79
C GLY A 10 -5.66 8.97 -5.29
N LYS A 11 -6.30 9.88 -4.55
CA LYS A 11 -6.00 10.11 -3.12
C LYS A 11 -6.19 8.86 -2.26
N ALA A 12 -5.26 8.66 -1.35
CA ALA A 12 -5.28 7.65 -0.30
C ALA A 12 -4.44 8.16 0.88
N VAL A 13 -4.37 7.38 1.95
CA VAL A 13 -3.48 7.64 3.08
C VAL A 13 -2.72 6.38 3.47
N ILE A 14 -1.56 6.54 4.08
CA ILE A 14 -0.86 5.46 4.78
C ILE A 14 -0.89 5.69 6.28
N LEU A 15 -1.02 4.60 7.05
CA LEU A 15 -0.82 4.62 8.50
C LEU A 15 0.63 4.23 8.82
N SER A 16 1.37 5.13 9.46
CA SER A 16 2.78 4.90 9.79
C SER A 16 3.18 5.57 11.11
N ASN A 17 4.11 4.96 11.83
CA ASN A 17 4.66 5.45 13.10
C ASN A 17 6.08 6.00 12.95
N ILE A 18 6.40 6.61 11.80
CA ILE A 18 7.73 7.20 11.53
C ILE A 18 8.08 8.41 12.45
N ASP A 19 7.14 8.81 13.31
CA ASP A 19 7.28 9.90 14.27
C ASP A 19 7.11 9.42 15.71
N GLY A 20 7.89 8.41 16.08
CA GLY A 20 7.90 7.83 17.43
C GLY A 20 6.89 6.70 17.59
N ASP A 21 6.18 6.68 18.72
CA ASP A 21 5.27 5.57 19.04
C ASP A 21 3.83 5.80 18.54
N GLU A 22 3.51 7.00 18.06
CA GLU A 22 2.16 7.32 17.59
C GLU A 22 1.99 6.96 16.10
N THR A 23 0.93 6.21 15.80
CA THR A 23 0.52 5.94 14.41
C THR A 23 -0.20 7.17 13.86
N LYS A 24 0.27 7.68 12.72
CA LYS A 24 -0.30 8.86 12.04
C LYS A 24 -0.71 8.51 10.61
N GLU A 25 -1.69 9.23 10.11
CA GLU A 25 -2.09 9.22 8.70
C GLU A 25 -1.20 10.20 7.92
N TYR A 26 -0.70 9.74 6.77
CA TYR A 26 0.01 10.58 5.82
C TYR A 26 -0.62 10.46 4.44
N GLU A 27 -0.85 11.59 3.78
CA GLU A 27 -1.42 11.64 2.44
C GLU A 27 -0.50 11.02 1.39
N ILE A 28 -1.11 10.21 0.53
CA ILE A 28 -0.48 9.62 -0.65
C ILE A 28 -1.40 9.70 -1.87
N GLU A 29 -0.85 9.40 -3.03
CA GLU A 29 -1.60 9.16 -4.26
C GLU A 29 -1.27 7.79 -4.84
N ILE A 30 -2.30 7.01 -5.17
CA ILE A 30 -2.17 5.79 -5.97
C ILE A 30 -2.06 6.22 -7.44
N LEU A 31 -0.86 6.11 -8.00
CA LEU A 31 -0.57 6.52 -9.38
C LEU A 31 -1.00 5.47 -10.40
N LYS A 32 -0.88 4.19 -10.04
CA LYS A 32 -1.18 3.08 -10.95
C LYS A 32 -1.58 1.82 -10.19
N LEU A 33 -2.50 1.06 -10.77
CA LEU A 33 -2.84 -0.30 -10.35
C LEU A 33 -2.26 -1.31 -11.33
N MET A 34 -1.67 -2.37 -10.80
CA MET A 34 -1.00 -3.47 -11.51
C MET A 34 -1.27 -4.81 -10.78
N PRO A 35 -2.55 -5.19 -10.55
CA PRO A 35 -2.92 -6.31 -9.68
C PRO A 35 -2.31 -7.67 -10.06
N ASP A 36 -1.90 -7.83 -11.33
CA ASP A 36 -1.29 -9.06 -11.85
C ASP A 36 0.24 -9.15 -11.64
N ALA A 37 0.87 -8.14 -11.03
CA ALA A 37 2.32 -8.12 -10.82
C ALA A 37 2.80 -9.25 -9.90
N ARG A 38 2.03 -9.58 -8.84
CA ARG A 38 2.26 -10.69 -7.89
C ARG A 38 3.64 -10.72 -7.21
N ASP A 39 4.37 -9.62 -7.23
CA ASP A 39 5.67 -9.43 -6.57
C ASP A 39 5.64 -8.28 -5.55
N GLY A 40 4.44 -7.98 -5.03
CA GLY A 40 4.20 -6.87 -4.11
C GLY A 40 4.18 -5.50 -4.77
N ARG A 41 4.01 -5.43 -6.10
CA ARG A 41 3.93 -4.18 -6.89
C ARG A 41 2.56 -3.92 -7.48
N ASP A 42 1.51 -4.37 -6.82
CA ASP A 42 0.14 -4.22 -7.28
C ASP A 42 -0.30 -2.76 -7.39
N MET A 43 0.38 -1.86 -6.68
CA MET A 43 0.15 -0.43 -6.69
C MET A 43 1.48 0.30 -6.84
N LEU A 44 1.50 1.34 -7.69
CA LEU A 44 2.50 2.41 -7.63
C LEU A 44 1.90 3.56 -6.83
N ILE A 45 2.57 3.98 -5.77
CA ILE A 45 2.13 5.06 -4.88
C ILE A 45 3.15 6.20 -4.83
N ARG A 46 2.69 7.40 -4.51
CA ARG A 46 3.53 8.58 -4.24
C ARG A 46 3.13 9.24 -2.93
N ILE A 47 4.10 9.56 -2.09
CA ILE A 47 3.88 10.40 -0.92
C ILE A 47 3.56 11.82 -1.37
N THR A 48 2.43 12.36 -0.93
CA THR A 48 2.02 13.74 -1.19
C THR A 48 2.05 14.60 0.08
N ASP A 49 2.14 13.98 1.25
CA ASP A 49 2.26 14.68 2.53
C ASP A 49 3.60 15.44 2.64
N ALA A 50 3.52 16.76 2.68
CA ALA A 50 4.70 17.62 2.74
C ALA A 50 5.49 17.49 4.05
N GLY A 51 4.81 17.20 5.17
CA GLY A 51 5.46 17.02 6.47
C GLY A 51 6.29 15.74 6.51
N LEU A 52 5.73 14.65 5.98
CA LEU A 52 6.43 13.39 5.81
C LEU A 52 7.64 13.56 4.89
N LEU A 53 7.44 14.15 3.71
CA LEU A 53 8.53 14.39 2.74
C LEU A 53 9.66 15.25 3.33
N ALA A 54 9.32 16.32 4.04
CA ALA A 54 10.33 17.17 4.67
C ALA A 54 11.15 16.43 5.74
N LYS A 55 10.53 15.45 6.41
CA LYS A 55 11.17 14.71 7.50
C LYS A 55 12.01 13.53 7.00
N THR A 56 11.52 12.79 6.00
CA THR A 56 12.10 11.51 5.59
C THR A 56 12.73 11.54 4.20
N GLY A 57 12.42 12.54 3.38
CA GLY A 57 12.78 12.59 1.98
C GLY A 57 11.96 11.64 1.08
N GLY A 58 10.98 10.91 1.63
CA GLY A 58 10.18 9.92 0.93
C GLY A 58 9.91 8.66 1.73
N ILE A 59 9.68 7.55 1.03
CA ILE A 59 9.49 6.22 1.61
C ILE A 59 10.85 5.71 2.09
N VAL A 60 10.93 5.35 3.37
CA VAL A 60 12.14 4.85 4.02
C VAL A 60 11.93 3.44 4.59
N GLN A 61 13.03 2.81 4.98
CA GLN A 61 12.97 1.55 5.71
C GLN A 61 12.14 1.70 6.99
N GLY A 62 11.27 0.73 7.26
CA GLY A 62 10.31 0.76 8.37
C GLY A 62 8.88 1.14 7.97
N MET A 63 8.69 1.74 6.78
CA MET A 63 7.33 1.96 6.23
C MET A 63 6.75 0.72 5.55
N SER A 64 7.57 -0.29 5.27
CA SER A 64 7.08 -1.57 4.73
C SER A 64 6.09 -2.19 5.72
N GLY A 65 4.92 -2.60 5.21
CA GLY A 65 3.80 -3.08 6.01
C GLY A 65 2.82 -1.98 6.46
N SER A 66 3.12 -0.69 6.24
CA SER A 66 2.18 0.41 6.54
C SER A 66 0.86 0.20 5.79
N PRO A 67 -0.30 0.13 6.48
CA PRO A 67 -1.59 -0.01 5.84
C PRO A 67 -1.88 1.17 4.91
N ILE A 68 -2.37 0.87 3.70
CA ILE A 68 -2.87 1.86 2.74
C ILE A 68 -4.40 1.89 2.86
N LEU A 69 -4.95 3.07 3.08
CA LEU A 69 -6.39 3.31 3.19
C LEU A 69 -6.88 4.21 2.05
N GLN A 70 -7.99 3.84 1.44
CA GLN A 70 -8.72 4.67 0.49
C GLN A 70 -10.22 4.59 0.83
N ASN A 71 -10.91 5.73 0.81
CA ASN A 71 -12.34 5.82 1.16
C ASN A 71 -12.67 5.20 2.54
N GLY A 72 -11.77 5.36 3.51
CA GLY A 72 -11.93 4.83 4.88
C GLY A 72 -11.78 3.31 4.99
N LYS A 73 -11.32 2.62 3.95
CA LYS A 73 -11.11 1.16 3.94
C LYS A 73 -9.64 0.83 3.69
N ILE A 74 -9.14 -0.22 4.35
CA ILE A 74 -7.83 -0.80 4.02
C ILE A 74 -7.92 -1.44 2.64
N VAL A 75 -7.04 -0.99 1.74
CA VAL A 75 -6.92 -1.49 0.35
C VAL A 75 -5.62 -2.24 0.10
N GLY A 76 -4.64 -2.12 1.00
CA GLY A 76 -3.37 -2.83 0.87
C GLY A 76 -2.35 -2.39 1.90
N ALA A 77 -1.07 -2.65 1.60
CA ALA A 77 0.05 -2.23 2.43
C ALA A 77 1.24 -1.79 1.58
N VAL A 78 2.05 -0.86 2.09
CA VAL A 78 3.31 -0.43 1.46
C VAL A 78 4.31 -1.59 1.48
N THR A 79 5.03 -1.79 0.39
CA THR A 79 6.04 -2.87 0.28
C THR A 79 7.45 -2.30 0.27
N HIS A 80 7.86 -1.62 -0.80
CA HIS A 80 9.21 -1.07 -0.94
C HIS A 80 9.25 0.23 -1.75
N VAL A 81 10.28 1.02 -1.51
CA VAL A 81 10.56 2.28 -2.21
C VAL A 81 11.00 2.05 -3.67
N LEU A 82 10.69 2.99 -4.55
CA LEU A 82 11.20 3.03 -5.91
C LEU A 82 12.62 3.62 -5.92
N VAL A 83 13.60 2.85 -6.39
CA VAL A 83 15.05 3.16 -6.25
C VAL A 83 15.44 4.53 -6.81
N ASN A 84 14.84 4.95 -7.93
CA ASN A 84 15.16 6.22 -8.59
C ASN A 84 14.29 7.40 -8.15
N ASN A 85 13.28 7.18 -7.31
CA ASN A 85 12.43 8.24 -6.77
C ASN A 85 11.93 7.87 -5.37
N PRO A 86 12.60 8.35 -4.30
CA PRO A 86 12.22 8.02 -2.93
C PRO A 86 10.80 8.46 -2.54
N ALA A 87 10.22 9.46 -3.20
CA ALA A 87 8.84 9.86 -2.96
C ALA A 87 7.82 8.85 -3.49
N GLU A 88 8.26 7.90 -4.32
CA GLU A 88 7.44 6.84 -4.89
C GLU A 88 7.83 5.46 -4.37
N GLY A 89 6.88 4.55 -4.39
CA GLY A 89 7.11 3.17 -4.02
C GLY A 89 5.94 2.30 -4.41
N TYR A 90 5.96 1.09 -3.88
CA TYR A 90 5.02 0.06 -4.23
C TYR A 90 4.15 -0.32 -3.04
N GLY A 91 3.00 -0.91 -3.35
CA GLY A 91 2.15 -1.58 -2.38
C GLY A 91 1.53 -2.83 -2.96
N ILE A 92 1.15 -3.74 -2.06
CA ILE A 92 0.42 -4.97 -2.35
C ILE A 92 -1.05 -4.79 -1.99
N LEU A 93 -1.96 -5.29 -2.82
CA LEU A 93 -3.39 -5.23 -2.57
C LEU A 93 -3.78 -6.20 -1.46
N ILE A 94 -4.76 -5.82 -0.65
CA ILE A 94 -5.25 -6.67 0.44
C ILE A 94 -5.87 -7.98 -0.07
N SER A 95 -6.48 -7.97 -1.26
CA SER A 95 -6.99 -9.18 -1.93
C SER A 95 -5.85 -10.17 -2.21
N ASN A 96 -4.76 -9.70 -2.81
CA ASN A 96 -3.60 -10.52 -3.12
C ASN A 96 -2.91 -11.06 -1.85
N MET A 97 -2.87 -10.26 -0.77
CA MET A 97 -2.39 -10.74 0.53
C MET A 97 -3.27 -11.86 1.09
N LEU A 98 -4.60 -11.79 0.91
CA LEU A 98 -5.52 -12.81 1.39
C LEU A 98 -5.42 -14.09 0.57
N ASP A 99 -5.23 -14.00 -0.75
CA ASP A 99 -5.05 -15.15 -1.64
C ASP A 99 -3.79 -15.98 -1.28
N GLU A 100 -2.75 -15.35 -0.74
CA GLU A 100 -1.55 -16.05 -0.29
C GLU A 100 -1.76 -16.81 1.04
N VAL A 101 -2.63 -16.30 1.91
CA VAL A 101 -2.85 -16.85 3.27
C VAL A 101 -4.02 -17.82 3.31
N LEU A 102 -5.02 -17.63 2.45
CA LEU A 102 -6.18 -18.51 2.33
C LEU A 102 -5.91 -19.46 1.16
N PRO A 103 -5.56 -20.74 1.41
CA PRO A 103 -5.45 -21.70 0.33
C PRO A 103 -6.77 -21.75 -0.42
N ASN A 104 -6.73 -21.64 -1.74
CA ASN A 104 -7.88 -21.88 -2.62
C ASN A 104 -8.51 -23.23 -2.24
N VAL A 105 -9.62 -23.21 -1.51
CA VAL A 105 -10.46 -24.37 -1.30
C VAL A 105 -11.26 -24.58 -2.57
N THR A 106 -10.58 -24.80 -3.69
CA THR A 106 -11.23 -25.32 -4.89
C THR A 106 -11.36 -26.83 -4.71
N GLU A 107 -12.61 -27.23 -4.55
CA GLU A 107 -13.16 -28.58 -4.53
C GLU A 107 -12.30 -29.64 -5.23
N ASN A 108 -11.67 -30.52 -4.45
CA ASN A 108 -11.52 -31.91 -4.86
C ASN A 108 -12.80 -32.65 -4.49
N ALA A 109 -13.88 -32.34 -5.20
CA ALA A 109 -15.04 -33.22 -5.33
C ALA A 109 -14.91 -33.93 -6.68
N SER A 110 -14.20 -35.05 -6.68
CA SER A 110 -14.23 -36.07 -7.74
C SER A 110 -14.01 -37.43 -7.12
#